data_AF-E1ZEB8-F1
#
_entry.id   AF-E1ZEB8-F1
#
_cell.length_a   1.000
_cell.length_b   1.000
_cell.length_c   1.000
_cell.angle_alpha   90.00
_cell.angle_beta   90.00
_cell.angle_gamma   90.00
#
_symmetry.space_group_name_H-M   'P 1'
#
loop_
_entity.id
_entity.type
_entity.pdbx_description
1 polymer ?
#
loop_
_entity_poly.entity_id
_entity_poly.type
_entity_poly.pdbx_seq_one_letter_code
_entity_poly.pdbx_strand_id
1 'polypeptide(L)' 'GECQADGCRADLSALPRYNVRNHICLEHKAAEAFLKQGAEVRFCQRCGVAHPLGEYDGLKRSCRRMLALHNSRRRKS' A
#
# COMPACT_ATOMS: atom_id res chain seq x y z
N GLY A 1 6.50 -5.84 -15.33
CA GLY A 1 5.51 -4.86 -14.86
C GLY A 1 6.22 -3.89 -13.95
N GLU A 2 5.94 -2.60 -14.07
CA GLU A 2 6.59 -1.54 -13.30
C GLU A 2 5.84 -1.21 -12.00
N CYS A 3 6.52 -0.57 -11.06
CA CYS A 3 5.92 -0.13 -9.82
C CYS A 3 4.95 1.04 -10.07
N GLN A 4 3.85 1.10 -9.33
CA GLN A 4 2.85 2.17 -9.43
C GLN A 4 3.30 3.53 -8.88
N ALA A 5 4.58 3.68 -8.53
CA ALA A 5 5.14 4.91 -7.99
C ALA A 5 5.74 5.73 -9.13
N ASP A 6 5.58 7.04 -9.07
CA ASP A 6 6.04 7.97 -10.11
C ASP A 6 7.55 7.89 -10.25
N GLY A 7 8.02 7.71 -11.49
CA GLY A 7 9.45 7.59 -11.80
C GLY A 7 10.11 6.29 -11.34
N CYS A 8 9.38 5.36 -10.72
CA CYS A 8 9.96 4.10 -10.25
C CYS A 8 10.08 3.08 -11.39
N ARG A 9 11.31 2.67 -11.71
CA ARG A 9 11.62 1.65 -12.73
C ARG A 9 12.06 0.32 -12.15
N ALA A 10 11.70 0.04 -10.89
CA ALA A 10 12.04 -1.22 -10.25
C ALA A 10 11.43 -2.40 -11.01
N ASP A 11 12.24 -3.41 -11.31
CA ASP A 11 11.76 -4.63 -11.93
C ASP A 11 10.98 -5.47 -10.90
N LEU A 12 9.73 -5.78 -11.22
CA LEU A 12 8.89 -6.63 -10.40
C LEU A 12 8.96 -8.11 -10.81
N SER A 13 9.57 -8.45 -11.94
CA SER A 13 9.52 -9.81 -12.52
C SER A 13 10.09 -10.89 -11.58
N ALA A 14 11.14 -10.55 -10.83
CA ALA A 14 11.79 -11.43 -9.85
C ALA A 14 11.19 -11.34 -8.43
N LEU A 15 10.14 -10.54 -8.21
CA LEU A 15 9.54 -10.34 -6.90
C LEU A 15 8.41 -11.34 -6.59
N PRO A 16 8.04 -11.51 -5.30
CA PRO A 16 6.92 -12.36 -4.93
C PRO A 16 5.63 -12.02 -5.68
N ARG A 17 4.79 -13.03 -5.95
CA ARG A 17 3.55 -12.88 -6.74
C ARG A 17 2.62 -11.77 -6.23
N TYR A 18 2.64 -11.49 -4.92
CA TYR A 18 1.91 -10.37 -4.32
C TYR A 18 2.38 -9.00 -4.84
N ASN A 19 3.69 -8.81 -4.93
CA ASN A 19 4.31 -7.57 -5.42
C ASN A 19 4.01 -7.35 -6.91
N VAL A 20 4.13 -8.42 -7.70
CA VAL A 20 3.78 -8.42 -9.13
C VAL A 20 2.30 -8.06 -9.32
N ARG A 21 1.40 -8.73 -8.61
CA ARG A 21 -0.06 -8.49 -8.70
C ARG A 21 -0.45 -7.06 -8.33
N ASN A 22 0.20 -6.49 -7.32
CA ASN A 22 -0.13 -5.16 -6.80
C ASN A 22 0.73 -4.04 -7.42
N HIS A 23 1.56 -4.38 -8.42
CA HIS A 23 2.45 -3.44 -9.10
C HIS A 23 3.25 -2.58 -8.09
N ILE A 24 3.90 -3.24 -7.12
CA ILE A 24 4.58 -2.57 -6.01
C ILE A 24 5.95 -3.22 -5.74
N CYS A 25 7.03 -2.43 -5.75
CA CYS A 25 8.36 -2.93 -5.40
C CYS A 25 8.51 -3.08 -3.87
N LEU A 26 9.61 -3.70 -3.42
CA LEU A 26 9.86 -3.90 -1.99
C LEU A 26 10.04 -2.57 -1.24
N GLU A 27 10.70 -1.60 -1.89
CA GLU A 27 10.95 -0.27 -1.34
C GLU A 27 9.65 0.49 -1.09
N HIS A 28 8.81 0.68 -2.12
CA HIS A 28 7.53 1.39 -1.99
C HIS A 28 6.48 0.63 -1.16
N LYS A 29 6.60 -0.69 -1.03
CA LYS A 29 5.79 -1.48 -0.09
C LYS A 29 6.16 -1.17 1.37
N ALA A 30 7.43 -0.84 1.63
CA ALA A 30 7.95 -0.53 2.96
C ALA A 30 8.00 0.98 3.27
N ALA A 31 7.93 1.83 2.24
CA ALA A 31 8.00 3.27 2.34
C ALA A 31 6.82 3.85 3.15
N GLU A 32 7.11 4.92 3.88
CA GLU A 32 6.09 5.69 4.59
C GLU A 32 5.21 6.50 3.65
N ALA A 33 5.74 6.94 2.52
CA ALA A 33 5.00 7.62 1.47
C ALA A 33 5.77 7.51 0.15
N PHE A 34 5.06 7.69 -0.97
CA PHE A 34 5.63 7.87 -2.30
C PHE A 34 4.68 8.65 -3.19
N LEU A 35 5.20 9.21 -4.28
CA LEU A 35 4.40 9.92 -5.26
C LEU A 35 3.74 8.94 -6.23
N LYS A 36 2.45 9.15 -6.46
CA LYS A 36 1.69 8.47 -7.51
C LYS A 36 0.75 9.48 -8.16
N GLN A 37 0.90 9.69 -9.46
CA GLN A 37 0.16 10.71 -10.23
C GLN A 37 0.26 12.10 -9.58
N GLY A 38 1.43 12.44 -9.04
CA GLY A 38 1.69 13.73 -8.36
C GLY A 38 1.07 13.86 -6.96
N ALA A 39 0.42 12.82 -6.45
CA ALA A 39 -0.13 12.80 -5.09
C ALA A 39 0.73 11.94 -4.15
N GLU A 40 0.92 12.43 -2.92
CA GLU A 40 1.62 11.68 -1.88
C GLU A 40 0.70 10.61 -1.27
N VAL A 41 1.08 9.35 -1.46
CA VAL A 41 0.31 8.17 -1.09
C VAL A 41 1.15 7.19 -0.29
N ARG A 42 0.49 6.31 0.46
CA ARG A 42 1.12 5.17 1.16
C ARG A 42 0.52 3.87 0.64
N PHE A 43 1.30 2.79 0.64
CA PHE A 43 0.78 1.47 0.25
C PHE A 43 -0.05 0.83 1.38
N CYS A 44 -1.28 0.40 1.10
CA CYS A 44 -2.10 -0.37 2.04
C CYS A 44 -1.90 -1.88 1.84
N GLN A 45 -1.27 -2.55 2.81
CA GLN A 45 -0.98 -3.98 2.73
C GLN A 45 -2.23 -4.86 2.63
N ARG A 46 -3.36 -4.38 3.15
CA ARG A 46 -4.61 -5.14 3.22
C ARG A 46 -5.53 -4.89 2.02
N CYS A 47 -5.43 -3.72 1.39
CA CYS A 47 -6.15 -3.42 0.15
C CYS A 47 -5.37 -3.83 -1.11
N GLY A 48 -4.04 -3.89 -1.04
CA GLY A 48 -3.19 -4.12 -2.21
C GLY A 48 -3.06 -2.90 -3.13
N VAL A 49 -3.50 -1.72 -2.68
CA VAL A 49 -3.43 -0.45 -3.43
C VAL A 49 -2.90 0.66 -2.54
N ALA A 50 -2.41 1.74 -3.16
CA ALA A 50 -1.99 2.94 -2.45
C ALA A 50 -3.16 3.90 -2.19
N HIS A 51 -3.20 4.51 -1.02
CA HIS A 51 -4.18 5.54 -0.65
C HIS A 51 -3.48 6.83 -0.22
N PRO A 52 -4.14 7.99 -0.30
CA PRO A 52 -3.61 9.24 0.26
C PRO A 52 -3.25 9.09 1.74
N LEU A 53 -2.24 9.84 2.21
CA LEU A 53 -1.80 9.74 3.61
C LEU A 53 -2.91 10.01 4.63
N GLY A 54 -3.89 10.85 4.29
CA GLY A 54 -5.06 11.12 5.13
C GLY A 54 -5.97 9.90 5.40
N GLU A 55 -5.81 8.81 4.66
CA GLU A 55 -6.55 7.55 4.86
C GLU A 55 -5.93 6.61 5.92
N TYR A 56 -4.84 7.02 6.57
CA TYR A 56 -4.09 6.22 7.55
C TYR A 56 -4.10 6.89 8.93
N ASP A 57 -4.08 6.08 9.99
CA ASP A 57 -3.82 6.59 11.35
C ASP A 57 -2.32 6.45 11.66
N GLY A 58 -1.62 7.58 11.83
CA GLY A 58 -0.22 7.62 12.25
C GLY A 58 0.69 6.74 11.37
N LEU A 59 1.43 5.82 12.00
CA LEU A 59 2.39 4.92 11.34
C LEU A 59 1.77 3.61 10.83
N LYS A 60 0.44 3.47 10.86
CA LYS A 60 -0.21 2.23 10.39
C LYS A 60 -0.05 2.10 8.87
N ARG A 61 0.19 0.86 8.43
CA ARG A 61 0.33 0.47 7.01
C ARG A 61 -0.95 -0.12 6.39
N SER A 62 -2.06 -0.01 7.11
CA SER A 62 -3.41 -0.34 6.63
C SER A 62 -4.29 0.88 6.78
N CYS A 63 -5.12 1.17 5.78
CA CYS A 63 -6.03 2.31 5.83
C CYS A 63 -7.10 2.14 6.92
N ARG A 64 -7.66 3.26 7.37
CA ARG A 64 -8.70 3.34 8.41
C ARG A 64 -9.88 2.43 8.13
N ARG A 65 -10.33 2.40 6.86
CA ARG A 65 -11.46 1.56 6.41
C ARG A 65 -11.24 0.08 6.75
N MET A 66 -10.05 -0.44 6.46
CA MET A 66 -9.78 -1.86 6.65
C MET A 66 -9.50 -2.22 8.11
N LEU A 67 -8.90 -1.29 8.86
CA LEU A 67 -8.76 -1.41 10.31
C LEU A 67 -10.12 -1.44 11.01
N ALA A 68 -11.06 -0.58 10.61
CA ALA A 68 -12.42 -0.56 11.13
C ALA A 68 -13.15 -1.89 10.88
N LEU A 69 -13.03 -2.46 9.67
CA LEU A 69 -13.59 -3.77 9.34
C LEU A 69 -12.97 -4.90 10.18
N HIS A 70 -11.66 -4.86 10.42
CA HIS A 70 -11.02 -5.86 11.26
C HIS A 70 -11.49 -5.75 12.71
N ASN A 71 -11.56 -4.53 13.25
CA ASN A 71 -11.97 -4.29 14.63
C ASN A 71 -13.44 -4.65 14.86
N SER A 72 -14.33 -4.38 13.88
CA SER A 72 -15.74 -4.76 13.99
C SER A 72 -15.95 -6.28 13.98
N ARG A 73 -15.12 -7.03 13.24
CA ARG A 73 -15.10 -8.50 13.31
C ARG A 73 -14.60 -9.00 14.67
N ARG A 74 -13.61 -8.33 15.26
CA ARG A 74 -13.07 -8.71 16.57
C ARG A 74 -14.05 -8.42 17.72
N ARG A 75 -14.83 -7.34 17.63
CA ARG A 75 -15.87 -6.98 18.63
C ARG A 75 -17.11 -7.90 18.62
N LYS A 76 -17.23 -8.78 17.62
CA LYS A 76 -18.32 -9.77 17.52
C LYS A 76 -17.89 -11.17 18.00
N SER A 77 -16.71 -11.29 18.62
CA SER A 77 -16.23 -12.51 19.27
C SER A 77 -16.33 -12.39 20.78
#